data_AF-A0A816KSC0-F1
#
_entry.id   AF-A0A816KSC0-F1
#
_cell.length_a   1.000
_cell.length_b   1.000
_cell.length_c   1.000
_cell.angle_alpha   90.00
_cell.angle_beta   90.00
_cell.angle_gamma   90.00
#
_symmetry.space_group_name_H-M   'P 1'
#
loop_
_entity.id
_entity.type
_entity.pdbx_description
1 polymer ?
#
loop_
_entity_poly.entity_id
_entity_poly.type
_entity_poly.pdbx_seq_one_letter_code
_entity_poly.pdbx_strand_id
1 'polypeptide(L)'
;MKSKDIQEVVKTKYGNGDGPMKIYRDLAGVVSLKTIKLWIKMINNTDSINLSSPPGRPHIARTKANISKAKWDLNRKKQVSTRKLAVEMDI
;
A
#
# COMPACT_ATOMS: atom_id res chain seq x y z
N MET A 1 6.08 24.56 -5.18
CA MET A 1 4.89 23.90 -5.77
C MET A 1 4.05 23.34 -4.65
N LYS A 2 2.73 23.58 -4.64
CA LYS A 2 1.85 22.97 -3.64
C LYS A 2 1.60 21.51 -4.03
N SER A 3 1.25 20.67 -3.07
CA SER A 3 1.07 19.22 -3.28
C SER A 3 -0.07 18.87 -4.25
N LYS A 4 -1.08 19.75 -4.38
CA LYS A 4 -2.17 19.61 -5.37
C LYS A 4 -1.67 19.80 -6.80
N ASP A 5 -0.83 20.80 -7.03
CA ASP A 5 -0.26 21.11 -8.35
C ASP A 5 0.53 19.91 -8.92
N ILE A 6 1.28 19.20 -8.06
CA ILE A 6 2.05 18.02 -8.47
C ILE A 6 1.13 16.86 -8.90
N GLN A 7 0.01 16.68 -8.22
CA GLN A 7 -0.95 15.61 -8.53
C GLN A 7 -1.62 15.82 -9.88
N GLU A 8 -2.03 17.07 -10.17
CA GLU A 8 -2.58 17.43 -11.47
C GLU A 8 -1.55 17.19 -12.58
N VAL A 9 -0.30 17.60 -12.38
CA VAL A 9 0.78 17.35 -13.35
C VAL A 9 0.96 15.85 -13.62
N VAL A 10 0.97 15.01 -12.58
CA VAL A 10 1.07 13.54 -12.76
C VAL A 10 -0.13 12.99 -13.51
N LYS A 11 -1.36 13.44 -13.18
CA LYS A 11 -2.59 12.98 -13.83
C LYS A 11 -2.61 13.37 -15.32
N THR A 12 -2.26 14.61 -15.64
CA THR A 12 -2.21 15.11 -17.02
C THR A 12 -1.15 14.37 -17.84
N LYS A 13 0.08 14.20 -17.33
CA LYS A 13 1.14 13.47 -18.04
C LYS A 13 0.78 12.01 -18.26
N TYR A 14 0.21 11.36 -17.26
CA TYR A 14 -0.24 9.97 -17.39
C TYR A 14 -1.39 9.84 -18.40
N GLY A 15 -2.35 10.77 -18.41
CA GLY A 15 -3.42 10.84 -19.42
C GLY A 15 -2.91 11.03 -20.85
N ASN A 16 -1.76 11.72 -21.01
CA ASN A 16 -1.07 11.86 -22.29
C ASN A 16 -0.30 10.60 -22.72
N GLY A 17 -0.34 9.52 -21.93
CA GLY A 17 0.34 8.25 -22.22
C GLY A 17 1.78 8.19 -21.71
N ASP A 18 2.23 9.13 -20.89
CA ASP A 18 3.60 9.09 -20.35
C ASP A 18 3.76 7.98 -19.30
N GLY A 19 4.83 7.19 -19.45
CA GLY A 19 5.19 6.16 -18.49
C GLY A 19 5.69 6.72 -17.14
N PRO A 20 5.59 5.94 -16.04
CA PRO A 20 5.97 6.37 -14.68
C PRO A 20 7.40 6.90 -14.56
N MET A 21 8.34 6.33 -15.32
CA MET A 21 9.75 6.73 -15.30
C MET A 21 9.98 8.10 -15.95
N LYS A 22 9.21 8.42 -17.00
CA LYS A 22 9.27 9.71 -17.70
C LYS A 22 8.71 10.80 -16.80
N ILE A 23 7.55 10.56 -16.19
CA ILE A 23 6.93 11.45 -15.21
C ILE A 23 7.88 11.73 -14.03
N TYR A 24 8.58 10.71 -13.52
CA TYR A 24 9.56 10.88 -12.44
C TYR A 24 10.72 11.80 -12.82
N ARG A 25 11.27 11.64 -14.05
CA ARG A 25 12.34 12.50 -14.57
C ARG A 25 11.86 13.92 -14.78
N ASP A 26 10.67 14.11 -15.34
CA ASP A 26 10.06 15.41 -15.58
C ASP A 26 9.77 16.19 -14.28
N LEU A 27 9.48 15.45 -13.20
CA LEU A 27 9.33 16.02 -11.87
C LEU A 27 10.66 16.24 -11.14
N ALA A 28 11.80 16.02 -11.80
CA ALA A 28 13.15 16.17 -11.22
C ALA A 28 13.32 15.48 -9.84
N GLY A 29 12.62 14.37 -9.62
CA GLY A 29 12.67 13.65 -8.34
C GLY A 29 11.95 14.31 -7.16
N VAL A 30 11.15 15.36 -7.37
CA VAL A 30 10.31 16.00 -6.35
C VAL A 30 9.39 14.98 -5.65
N VAL A 31 8.99 13.94 -6.36
CA VAL A 31 8.20 12.82 -5.83
C VAL A 31 8.91 11.52 -6.10
N SER A 32 8.90 10.60 -5.12
CA SER A 32 9.50 9.27 -5.31
C SER A 32 8.81 8.49 -6.43
N LEU A 33 9.58 7.68 -7.16
CA LEU A 33 9.04 6.79 -8.20
C LEU A 33 7.96 5.83 -7.65
N LYS A 34 8.11 5.40 -6.39
CA LYS A 34 7.14 4.54 -5.70
C LYS A 34 5.80 5.23 -5.54
N THR A 35 5.82 6.51 -5.15
CA THR A 35 4.61 7.33 -5.01
C THR A 35 3.94 7.55 -6.36
N ILE A 36 4.69 7.83 -7.43
CA ILE A 36 4.16 8.00 -8.78
C ILE A 36 3.47 6.72 -9.27
N LYS A 37 4.10 5.55 -9.09
CA LYS A 37 3.48 4.25 -9.43
C LYS A 37 2.20 4.00 -8.66
N LEU A 38 2.17 4.37 -7.38
CA LEU A 38 1.00 4.23 -6.53
C LEU A 38 -0.15 5.15 -6.97
N TRP A 39 0.15 6.39 -7.35
CA TRP A 39 -0.83 7.33 -7.88
C TRP A 39 -1.37 6.89 -9.24
N ILE A 40 -0.53 6.38 -10.14
CA ILE A 40 -0.98 5.80 -11.41
C ILE A 40 -1.95 4.64 -11.17
N LYS A 41 -1.65 3.77 -10.21
CA LYS A 41 -2.55 2.67 -9.82
C LYS A 41 -3.88 3.19 -9.27
N MET A 42 -3.88 4.29 -8.50
CA MET A 42 -5.10 4.93 -8.02
C MET A 42 -5.92 5.57 -9.15
N ILE A 43 -5.25 6.24 -10.10
CA ILE A 43 -5.89 6.81 -11.29
C ILE A 43 -6.60 5.72 -12.08
N ASN A 44 -5.95 4.59 -12.35
CA ASN A 44 -6.56 3.47 -13.08
C ASN A 44 -7.78 2.86 -12.36
N ASN A 45 -7.87 2.98 -11.04
CA ASN A 45 -8.92 2.36 -10.24
C ASN A 45 -10.09 3.29 -9.93
N THR A 46 -9.85 4.59 -9.79
CA THR A 46 -10.80 5.54 -9.18
C THR A 46 -10.75 6.93 -9.82
N ASP A 47 -9.99 7.11 -10.91
CA ASP A 47 -9.78 8.38 -11.63
C ASP A 47 -9.31 9.56 -10.75
N SER A 48 -8.88 9.27 -9.51
CA SER A 48 -8.56 10.25 -8.49
C SER A 48 -7.40 9.77 -7.62
N ILE A 49 -6.55 10.72 -7.21
CA ILE A 49 -5.45 10.47 -6.28
C ILE A 49 -5.98 10.80 -4.88
N ASN A 50 -6.63 9.83 -4.25
CA ASN A 50 -7.08 9.97 -2.86
C ASN A 50 -5.89 9.72 -1.91
N LEU A 51 -5.28 10.81 -1.45
CA LEU A 51 -4.23 10.79 -0.43
C LEU A 51 -4.78 10.60 0.99
N SER A 52 -6.10 10.68 1.18
CA SER A 52 -6.72 10.17 2.40
C SER A 52 -6.37 8.69 2.42
N SER A 53 -5.37 8.34 3.23
CA SER A 53 -4.92 6.97 3.36
C SER A 53 -6.17 6.10 3.44
N PRO A 54 -6.33 5.03 2.62
CA PRO A 54 -7.28 4.00 3.01
C PRO A 54 -6.92 3.69 4.46
N PRO A 55 -7.88 3.70 5.41
CA PRO A 55 -7.55 3.57 6.81
C PRO A 55 -6.62 2.37 6.90
N GLY A 56 -5.35 2.63 7.19
CA GLY A 56 -4.40 1.57 7.42
C GLY A 56 -4.96 0.73 8.56
N ARG A 57 -4.39 -0.44 8.79
CA ARG A 57 -4.72 -1.15 10.02
C ARG A 57 -4.54 -0.15 11.18
N PRO A 58 -5.60 0.14 11.97
CA PRO A 58 -5.50 1.11 13.04
C PRO A 58 -4.29 0.76 13.88
N HIS A 59 -3.44 1.74 14.18
CA HIS A 59 -2.29 1.51 15.04
C HIS A 59 -2.82 1.16 16.43
N ILE A 60 -2.85 -0.13 16.74
CA ILE A 60 -3.28 -0.63 18.04
C ILE A 60 -2.21 -0.22 19.05
N ALA A 61 -2.57 0.67 19.97
CA ALA A 61 -1.66 1.12 21.03
C ALA A 61 -1.10 -0.09 21.80
N ARG A 62 0.19 -0.05 22.11
CA ARG A 62 0.91 -1.11 22.82
C ARG A 62 0.53 -1.11 24.31
N THR A 63 -0.66 -1.61 24.62
CA THR A 63 -1.16 -1.78 25.99
C THR A 63 -1.03 -3.23 26.43
N LYS A 64 -0.97 -3.47 27.75
CA LYS A 64 -0.90 -4.83 28.32
C LYS A 64 -2.07 -5.70 27.85
N ALA A 65 -3.29 -5.14 27.78
CA ALA A 65 -4.49 -5.82 27.31
C ALA A 65 -4.37 -6.28 25.84
N ASN A 66 -3.89 -5.40 24.94
CA ASN A 66 -3.74 -5.71 23.53
C ASN A 66 -2.66 -6.79 23.29
N ILE A 67 -1.56 -6.75 24.04
CA ILE A 67 -0.51 -7.78 24.00
C ILE A 67 -1.07 -9.13 24.45
N SER A 68 -1.79 -9.16 25.59
CA SER A 68 -2.38 -10.39 26.11
C SER A 68 -3.39 -11.00 25.13
N LYS A 69 -4.23 -10.18 24.51
CA LYS A 69 -5.18 -10.62 23.48
C LYS A 69 -4.47 -11.23 22.27
N ALA A 70 -3.44 -10.57 21.74
CA ALA A 70 -2.66 -11.07 20.61
C ALA A 70 -1.96 -12.41 20.92
N LYS A 71 -1.43 -12.58 22.14
CA LYS A 71 -0.86 -13.86 22.59
C LYS A 71 -1.92 -14.97 22.66
N TRP A 72 -3.09 -14.65 23.20
CA TRP A 72 -4.23 -15.57 23.26
C TRP A 72 -4.67 -16.04 21.86
N ASP A 73 -4.81 -15.10 20.92
CA ASP A 73 -5.20 -15.40 19.54
C ASP A 73 -4.17 -16.29 18.83
N LEU A 74 -2.87 -16.05 19.07
CA LEU A 74 -1.79 -16.85 18.50
C LEU A 74 -1.78 -18.28 19.05
N ASN A 75 -2.07 -18.45 20.33
CA ASN A 75 -2.17 -19.77 20.97
C ASN A 75 -3.47 -20.52 20.60
N ARG A 76 -4.54 -19.80 20.28
CA ARG A 76 -5.83 -20.39 19.87
C ARG A 76 -5.76 -21.00 18.46
N LYS A 77 -4.97 -20.42 17.56
CA LYS A 77 -4.71 -21.04 16.26
C LYS A 77 -3.82 -22.26 16.50
N LYS A 78 -4.33 -23.47 16.20
CA LYS A 78 -3.49 -24.67 16.14
C LYS A 78 -2.29 -24.33 15.26
N GLN A 79 -1.10 -24.34 15.85
CA GLN A 79 0.16 -24.31 15.10
C GLN A 79 0.30 -25.68 14.44
N VAL A 80 -0.44 -25.89 13.35
CA VAL A 80 -0.22 -27.05 12.51
C VAL A 80 1.11 -26.78 11.82
N SER A 81 2.09 -27.65 12.05
CA SER A 81 3.35 -27.59 11.32
C SER A 81 3.04 -27.49 9.84
N THR A 82 3.68 -26.55 9.14
CA THR A 82 3.56 -26.41 7.67
C THR A 82 3.81 -27.74 6.96
N ARG A 83 4.70 -28.58 7.51
CA ARG A 83 4.96 -29.95 7.04
C ARG A 83 3.74 -30.87 7.18
N LYS A 84 3.00 -30.75 8.27
CA LYS A 84 1.80 -31.57 8.52
C LYS A 84 0.63 -31.11 7.64
N LEU A 85 0.52 -29.81 7.38
CA LEU A 85 -0.44 -29.26 6.42
C LEU A 85 -0.12 -29.69 4.99
N ALA A 86 1.16 -29.67 4.58
CA ALA A 86 1.58 -30.13 3.26
C ALA A 86 1.20 -31.60 3.01
N VAL A 87 1.43 -32.47 4.00
CA VAL A 87 1.01 -33.88 3.96
C VAL A 87 -0.53 -34.04 3.92
N GLU A 88 -1.29 -33.23 4.67
CA GLU A 88 -2.77 -33.26 4.60
C GLU A 88 -3.33 -32.71 3.29
N MET A 89 -2.62 -31.78 2.64
CA MET A 89 -3.04 -31.13 1.39
C MET A 89 -2.45 -31.79 0.13
N ASP A 90 -1.65 -32.84 0.29
CA ASP A 90 -0.99 -33.59 -0.79
C ASP A 90 -0.15 -32.67 -1.72
N ILE A 91 0.61 -31.75 -1.10
CA ILE A 91 1.54 -30.80 -1.75
C ILE A 91 2.97 -31.07 -1.30
#